data_AF-A0A496PP95-F1
#
_entry.id   AF-A0A496PP95-F1
#
_cell.length_a   1.000
_cell.length_b   1.000
_cell.length_c   1.000
_cell.angle_alpha   90.00
_cell.angle_beta   90.00
_cell.angle_gamma   90.00
#
_symmetry.space_group_name_H-M   'P 1'
#
loop_
_entity.id
_entity.type
_entity.pdbx_description
1 polymer ?
#
loop_
_entity_poly.entity_id
_entity_poly.type
_entity_poly.pdbx_seq_one_letter_code
_entity_poly.pdbx_strand_id
1 'polypeptide(L)' 'MTIQDSVVKRYNKNPILTKDDVPYPVATVHNAGIVKHNDRYIMLFRSHTYNGRSIIGRADSEDGFSFTVHPKPFLTPA' A
#
# COMPACT_ATOMS: atom_id res chain seq x y z
N MET A 1 26.81 -25.37 11.35
CA MET A 1 25.40 -24.95 11.41
C MET A 1 24.93 -24.70 9.99
N THR A 2 24.04 -25.54 9.48
CA THR A 2 23.40 -25.28 8.18
C THR A 2 22.44 -24.12 8.39
N ILE A 3 22.69 -22.98 7.77
CA ILE A 3 21.71 -21.89 7.76
C ILE A 3 20.53 -22.41 6.95
N GLN A 4 19.43 -22.69 7.62
CA GLN A 4 18.20 -23.08 6.96
C GLN A 4 17.59 -21.82 6.34
N ASP A 5 17.42 -21.82 5.02
CA ASP A 5 16.79 -20.71 4.31
C ASP A 5 15.39 -20.44 4.89
N SER A 6 15.06 -19.15 5.04
CA SER A 6 13.76 -18.76 5.56
C SER A 6 12.65 -19.18 4.60
N VAL A 7 11.60 -19.82 5.13
CA VAL A 7 10.39 -20.18 4.37
C VAL A 7 9.73 -18.95 3.75
N VAL A 8 9.87 -17.78 4.37
CA VAL A 8 9.34 -16.51 3.88
C VAL A 8 10.49 -15.56 3.53
N LYS A 9 10.61 -15.24 2.24
CA LYS A 9 11.58 -14.26 1.76
C LYS A 9 10.95 -12.89 1.64
N ARG A 10 11.52 -11.89 2.31
CA ARG A 10 11.12 -10.49 2.13
C ARG A 10 11.50 -10.03 0.73
N TYR A 11 10.62 -9.25 0.10
CA TYR A 11 10.92 -8.59 -1.15
C TYR A 11 12.09 -7.62 -0.97
N ASN A 12 13.07 -7.68 -1.87
CA ASN A 12 14.32 -6.92 -1.75
C ASN A 12 14.14 -5.42 -2.02
N LYS A 13 13.06 -5.03 -2.72
CA LYS A 13 12.72 -3.62 -2.97
C LYS A 13 11.61 -3.11 -2.05
N ASN A 14 11.41 -3.73 -0.88
CA ASN A 14 10.51 -3.14 0.12
C ASN A 14 11.00 -1.74 0.55
N PRO A 15 10.08 -0.80 0.87
CA PRO A 15 8.62 -0.90 0.74
C PRO A 15 8.12 -0.72 -0.71
N ILE A 16 6.99 -1.33 -1.05
CA ILE A 16 6.37 -1.21 -2.38
C ILE A 16 5.47 0.02 -2.56
N LEU A 17 5.20 0.74 -1.46
CA LEU A 17 4.44 1.98 -1.45
C LEU A 17 4.80 2.78 -0.20
N THR A 18 5.03 4.08 -0.35
CA THR A 18 5.42 5.01 0.71
C THR A 18 4.47 6.19 0.76
N LYS A 19 4.59 7.03 1.79
CA LYS A 19 3.82 8.28 1.89
C LYS A 19 4.13 9.26 0.74
N ASP A 20 5.34 9.18 0.17
CA ASP A 20 5.80 10.12 -0.87
C ASP A 20 5.17 9.78 -2.24
N ASP A 21 4.64 8.56 -2.39
CA ASP A 21 3.86 8.14 -3.56
C ASP A 21 2.40 8.60 -3.50
N VAL A 22 1.95 9.14 -2.36
CA VAL A 22 0.55 9.53 -2.14
C VAL A 22 0.36 11.01 -2.50
N PRO A 23 -0.51 11.36 -3.47
CA PRO A 23 -0.66 12.72 -3.98
C PRO A 23 -1.49 13.64 -3.06
N TYR A 24 -1.75 13.21 -1.83
CA TYR A 24 -2.53 13.94 -0.83
C TYR A 24 -1.91 13.79 0.56
N PRO A 25 -2.20 14.73 1.50
CA PRO A 25 -1.51 14.79 2.78
C PRO A 25 -1.72 13.54 3.65
N VAL A 26 -0.66 12.76 3.85
CA VAL A 26 -0.63 11.62 4.78
C VAL A 26 0.69 11.56 5.54
N ALA A 27 0.62 11.11 6.78
CA ALA A 27 1.78 10.84 7.63
C ALA A 27 2.31 9.40 7.47
N THR A 28 1.43 8.46 7.13
CA THR A 28 1.74 7.02 7.10
C THR A 28 1.03 6.30 5.95
N VAL A 29 1.59 5.16 5.55
CA VAL A 29 0.94 4.16 4.67
C VAL A 29 1.24 2.79 5.26
N HIS A 30 0.20 2.00 5.53
CA HIS A 30 0.30 0.69 6.16
C HIS A 30 -0.99 -0.11 6.00
N ASN A 31 -1.00 -1.35 6.51
CA ASN A 31 -2.18 -2.23 6.59
C ASN A 31 -2.96 -2.35 5.27
N ALA A 32 -2.25 -2.68 4.20
CA ALA A 32 -2.84 -2.84 2.87
C ALA A 32 -3.63 -4.15 2.75
N GLY A 33 -4.85 -4.07 2.21
CA GLY A 33 -5.58 -5.19 1.64
C GLY A 33 -5.47 -5.15 0.12
N ILE A 34 -5.16 -6.28 -0.52
CA ILE A 34 -4.94 -6.36 -1.97
C ILE A 34 -5.74 -7.52 -2.55
N VAL A 35 -6.37 -7.31 -3.70
CA VAL A 35 -7.02 -8.34 -4.50
C VAL A 35 -6.53 -8.28 -5.94
N LYS A 36 -6.41 -9.45 -6.61
CA LYS A 36 -6.31 -9.51 -8.08
C LYS A 36 -7.71 -9.71 -8.66
N HIS A 37 -8.16 -8.80 -9.51
CA HIS A 37 -9.47 -8.84 -10.13
C HIS A 37 -9.38 -8.28 -11.56
N ASN A 38 -9.91 -9.00 -12.55
CA ASN A 38 -9.84 -8.65 -13.97
C ASN A 38 -8.41 -8.27 -14.40
N ASP A 39 -7.45 -9.15 -14.12
CA ASP A 39 -6.02 -8.99 -14.44
C ASP A 39 -5.34 -7.73 -13.86
N ARG A 40 -5.94 -7.10 -12.85
CA ARG A 40 -5.36 -5.96 -12.15
C ARG A 40 -5.30 -6.21 -10.66
N TYR A 41 -4.26 -5.71 -10.01
CA TYR A 41 -4.14 -5.67 -8.57
C TYR A 41 -4.74 -4.37 -8.06
N ILE A 42 -5.68 -4.49 -7.13
CA ILE A 42 -6.33 -3.35 -6.47
C ILE A 42 -5.92 -3.39 -5.01
N MET A 43 -5.23 -2.34 -4.57
CA MET A 43 -4.81 -2.14 -3.17
C MET A 43 -5.71 -1.09 -2.52
N LEU A 44 -6.24 -1.43 -1.34
CA LEU A 44 -6.75 -0.46 -0.38
C LEU A 44 -5.79 -0.40 0.80
N PHE A 45 -5.23 0.78 1.07
CA PHE A 45 -4.26 0.96 2.14
C PHE A 45 -4.76 1.97 3.17
N ARG A 46 -4.35 1.77 4.43
CA ARG A 46 -4.65 2.70 5.51
C ARG A 46 -3.57 3.77 5.58
N SER A 47 -4.01 5.00 5.79
CA SER A 47 -3.15 6.12 6.10
C SER A 47 -3.69 6.92 7.28
N HIS A 48 -2.81 7.67 7.93
CA HIS A 48 -3.17 8.74 8.85
C HIS A 48 -2.95 10.09 8.18
N THR A 49 -3.89 11.02 8.32
CA THR A 49 -3.63 12.45 8.09
C THR A 49 -2.77 12.99 9.23
N TYR A 50 -2.22 14.20 9.08
CA TYR A 50 -1.34 14.80 10.11
C TYR A 50 -2.00 15.04 11.47
N ASN A 51 -3.34 15.08 11.53
CA ASN A 51 -4.11 15.14 12.77
C ASN A 51 -4.49 13.74 13.33
N GLY A 52 -3.89 12.67 12.81
CA GLY A 52 -4.11 11.30 13.28
C GLY A 52 -5.40 10.63 12.80
N ARG A 53 -6.25 11.31 12.01
CA ARG A 53 -7.47 10.67 11.45
C ARG A 53 -7.09 9.61 10.43
N SER A 54 -7.73 8.45 10.53
CA SER A 54 -7.53 7.37 9.56
C SER A 54 -8.35 7.62 8.30
N ILE A 55 -7.72 7.39 7.15
CA ILE A 55 -8.35 7.39 5.82
C ILE A 55 -7.94 6.12 5.07
N ILE A 56 -8.71 5.77 4.03
CA ILE A 56 -8.35 4.69 3.10
C ILE A 56 -7.95 5.31 1.76
N GLY A 57 -6.76 4.97 1.30
CA GLY A 57 -6.31 5.24 -0.06
C GLY A 57 -6.53 4.04 -0.97
N ARG A 58 -6.56 4.30 -2.28
CA ARG A 58 -6.58 3.26 -3.30
C ARG A 58 -5.38 3.39 -4.22
N ALA A 59 -4.77 2.26 -4.57
CA ALA A 59 -3.77 2.19 -5.62
C ALA A 59 -4.03 0.97 -6.52
N ASP A 60 -3.74 1.10 -7.81
CA ASP A 60 -3.88 0.00 -8.78
C ASP A 60 -2.49 -0.39 -9.32
N SER A 61 -2.34 -1.66 -9.71
CA SER A 61 -1.10 -2.20 -10.28
C SER A 61 -1.40 -3.30 -11.31
N GLU A 62 -0.51 -3.47 -12.29
CA GLU A 62 -0.56 -4.57 -13.26
C GLU A 62 0.30 -5.77 -12.83
N ASP A 63 1.37 -5.55 -12.06
CA ASP A 63 2.35 -6.56 -11.66
C ASP A 63 2.24 -6.99 -10.19
N GLY A 64 1.49 -6.25 -9.37
CA GLY A 64 1.36 -6.48 -7.93
C GLY A 64 2.55 -5.97 -7.09
N PHE A 65 3.49 -5.24 -7.69
CA PHE A 65 4.67 -4.66 -7.04
C PHE A 65 4.76 -3.14 -7.23
N SER A 66 4.40 -2.65 -8.41
CA SER A 66 4.45 -1.25 -8.82
C SER A 66 3.05 -0.67 -8.80
N PHE A 67 2.75 0.21 -7.84
CA PHE A 67 1.39 0.73 -7.62
C PHE A 67 1.28 2.22 -7.99
N THR A 68 0.17 2.59 -8.63
CA THR A 68 -0.21 3.99 -8.86
C THR A 68 -1.34 4.38 -7.93
N VAL A 69 -1.08 5.34 -7.04
CA VAL A 69 -2.06 5.85 -6.07
C VAL A 69 -3.06 6.76 -6.78
N HIS A 70 -4.35 6.61 -6.44
CA HIS A 70 -5.41 7.46 -6.96
C HIS A 70 -5.27 8.90 -6.42
N PRO A 71 -5.73 9.94 -7.16
CA PRO A 71 -5.55 11.34 -6.75
C PRO A 71 -6.26 11.76 -5.46
N LYS A 72 -7.20 10.97 -4.94
CA LYS A 72 -8.01 11.27 -3.76
C LYS A 72 -8.16 10.03 -2.86
N PRO A 73 -8.38 10.22 -1.55
CA PRO A 73 -8.75 9.11 -0.67
C PRO A 73 -9.98 8.36 -1.20
N PHE A 74 -9.96 7.05 -1.07
CA PHE A 74 -11.08 6.18 -1.39
C PHE A 74 -12.21 6.29 -0.34
N LEU A 75 -11.84 6.41 0.93
CA LEU A 75 -12.78 6.61 2.03
C LEU A 75 -12.20 7.57 3.07
N THR A 76 -13.00 8.57 3.46
CA THR A 76 -12.73 9.45 4.59
C THR A 76 -13.81 9.26 5.67
N PRO A 77 -13.47 9.46 6.96
CA PRO A 77 -14.48 9.46 8.01
C PRO A 77 -15.48 10.61 7.81
N ALA A 78 -16.72 10.40 8.28
CA ALA A 78 -17.74 11.43 8.34
C ALA A 78 -17.38 12.58 9.30
#